data_AF-A0A1J5KHC5-F1
#
_entry.id   AF-A0A1J5KHC5-F1
#
_cell.length_a   1.000
_cell.length_b   1.000
_cell.length_c   1.000
_cell.angle_alpha   90.00
_cell.angle_beta   90.00
_cell.angle_gamma   90.00
#
_symmetry.space_group_name_H-M   'P 1'
#
loop_
_entity.id
_entity.type
_entity.pdbx_description
1 polymer ?
#
loop_
_entity_poly.entity_id
_entity_poly.type
_entity_poly.pdbx_seq_one_letter_code
_entity_poly.pdbx_strand_id
1 'polypeptide(L)'
;MITSCVIHSLLISNAAAYTSAQNIQEAIITDPSISRRCESLVGNRKKKIKHRQRLTYLSQRNKKLLKIAPKEKISIKKVLKENQESILKEMRLTNLKIQDIEENIIRRGCPGISL
;
A
#
# COMPACT_ATOMS: atom_id res chain seq x y z
N MET A 1 42.87 28.06 35.69
CA MET A 1 42.43 26.65 35.59
C MET A 1 41.94 26.45 34.16
N ILE A 2 42.77 25.78 33.37
CA ILE A 2 42.71 25.66 31.91
C ILE A 2 42.24 24.23 31.59
N THR A 3 41.28 24.11 30.68
CA THR A 3 40.96 22.96 29.78
C THR A 3 40.65 21.55 30.33
N SER A 4 39.79 20.88 29.55
CA SER A 4 39.51 19.43 29.44
C SER A 4 38.14 19.06 30.00
N CYS A 5 37.30 18.25 29.36
CA CYS A 5 37.43 17.49 28.13
C CYS A 5 36.01 17.13 27.66
N VAL A 6 35.73 17.41 26.39
CA VAL A 6 34.92 16.60 25.48
C VAL A 6 34.06 15.50 26.13
N ILE A 7 32.78 15.77 26.36
CA ILE A 7 31.78 14.70 26.50
C ILE A 7 31.36 14.31 25.09
N HIS A 8 32.12 13.37 24.52
CA HIS A 8 31.69 12.51 23.44
C HIS A 8 30.63 11.55 24.00
N SER A 9 29.38 11.74 23.61
CA SER A 9 28.43 10.64 23.54
C SER A 9 27.51 10.87 22.34
N LEU A 10 27.99 10.34 21.21
CA LEU A 10 27.20 10.00 20.04
C LEU A 10 25.90 9.32 20.47
N LEU A 11 24.77 10.02 20.34
CA LEU A 11 23.48 9.35 20.18
C LEU A 11 23.18 9.27 18.69
N ILE A 12 23.58 8.11 18.18
CA ILE A 12 23.34 7.58 16.85
C ILE A 12 21.86 7.73 16.53
N SER A 13 21.55 8.62 15.59
CA SER A 13 20.24 8.68 14.95
C SER A 13 20.11 7.44 14.06
N ASN A 14 19.53 6.36 14.59
CA ASN A 14 19.10 5.22 13.80
C ASN A 14 17.94 5.66 12.90
N ALA A 15 18.28 6.15 11.71
CA ALA A 15 17.35 6.16 10.59
C ALA A 15 17.12 4.69 10.17
N ALA A 16 16.11 4.05 10.75
CA ALA A 16 15.59 2.80 10.23
C ALA A 16 14.95 3.08 8.87
N ALA A 17 15.75 2.98 7.81
CA ALA A 17 15.26 2.88 6.45
C ALA A 17 14.51 1.55 6.34
N TYR A 18 13.18 1.59 6.46
CA TYR A 18 12.32 0.48 6.07
C TYR A 18 12.31 0.38 4.54
N THR A 19 13.34 -0.20 3.95
CA THR A 19 13.23 -0.76 2.61
C THR A 19 12.62 -2.15 2.75
N SER A 20 11.28 -2.22 2.68
CA SER A 20 10.64 -3.49 2.29
C SER A 20 10.88 -3.70 0.80
N ALA A 21 12.11 -4.09 0.45
CA ALA A 21 12.39 -4.69 -0.83
C ALA A 21 11.56 -5.98 -0.88
N GLN A 22 10.44 -5.93 -1.60
CA GLN A 22 9.70 -7.14 -1.92
C GLN A 22 10.67 -8.04 -2.69
N ASN A 23 11.09 -9.13 -2.06
CA ASN A 23 11.85 -10.21 -2.67
C ASN A 23 10.99 -10.82 -3.78
N ILE A 24 11.02 -10.21 -4.96
CA ILE A 24 10.58 -10.84 -6.19
C ILE A 24 11.81 -11.61 -6.66
N GLN A 25 11.96 -12.84 -6.17
CA GLN A 25 12.86 -13.78 -6.82
C GLN A 25 12.30 -14.00 -8.23
N GLU A 26 12.95 -13.41 -9.23
CA GLU A 26 12.65 -13.64 -10.64
C GLU A 26 13.05 -15.07 -10.99
N ALA A 27 12.15 -16.03 -10.74
CA ALA A 27 12.33 -17.37 -11.27
C ALA A 27 12.20 -17.29 -12.79
N ILE A 28 13.28 -17.60 -13.50
CA ILE A 28 13.36 -17.58 -14.95
C ILE A 28 12.30 -18.57 -15.49
N ILE A 29 11.25 -18.04 -16.10
CA ILE A 29 10.14 -18.83 -16.66
C ILE A 29 10.61 -19.43 -17.99
N THR A 30 10.71 -20.76 -18.06
CA THR A 30 11.21 -21.49 -19.24
C THR A 30 10.14 -21.77 -20.32
N ASP A 31 8.85 -21.49 -20.06
CA ASP A 31 7.76 -21.62 -21.04
C ASP A 31 7.12 -20.25 -21.40
N PRO A 32 7.15 -19.82 -22.67
CA PRO A 32 6.66 -18.50 -23.09
C PRO A 32 5.14 -18.31 -22.94
N SER A 33 4.36 -19.39 -22.94
CA SER A 33 2.90 -19.33 -22.78
C SER A 33 2.49 -19.13 -21.31
N ILE A 34 3.20 -19.80 -20.40
CA ILE A 34 3.04 -19.66 -18.95
C ILE A 34 3.55 -18.27 -18.51
N SER A 35 4.67 -17.79 -19.09
CA SER A 35 5.23 -16.46 -18.81
C SER A 35 4.20 -15.34 -19.05
N ARG A 36 3.60 -15.28 -20.24
CA ARG A 36 2.63 -14.21 -20.59
C ARG A 36 1.39 -14.21 -19.70
N ARG A 37 0.89 -15.39 -19.35
CA ARG A 37 -0.28 -15.54 -18.47
C ARG A 37 0.04 -15.07 -17.05
N CYS A 38 1.19 -15.48 -16.52
CA CYS A 38 1.66 -15.08 -15.19
C CYS A 38 1.96 -13.58 -15.12
N GLU A 39 2.60 -13.00 -16.15
CA GLU A 39 2.83 -11.56 -16.27
C GLU A 39 1.52 -10.77 -16.23
N SER A 40 0.48 -11.25 -16.91
CA SER A 40 -0.84 -10.62 -16.89
C SER A 40 -1.47 -10.62 -15.49
N LEU A 41 -1.41 -11.76 -14.79
CA LEU A 41 -1.94 -11.89 -13.42
C LEU A 41 -1.16 -11.00 -12.43
N VAL A 42 0.18 -11.05 -12.48
CA VAL A 42 1.06 -10.20 -11.65
C VAL A 42 0.84 -8.72 -11.96
N GLY A 43 0.69 -8.37 -13.24
CA GLY A 43 0.38 -7.01 -13.69
C GLY A 43 -0.98 -6.54 -13.16
N ASN A 44 -2.00 -7.39 -13.20
CA ASN A 44 -3.32 -7.10 -12.64
C ASN A 44 -3.27 -6.91 -11.12
N ARG A 45 -2.52 -7.75 -10.42
CA ARG A 45 -2.27 -7.59 -8.98
C ARG A 45 -1.63 -6.24 -8.67
N LYS A 46 -0.54 -5.87 -9.38
CA LYS A 46 0.13 -4.57 -9.23
C LYS A 46 -0.82 -3.40 -9.44
N LYS A 47 -1.69 -3.45 -10.47
CA LYS A 47 -2.72 -2.44 -10.71
C LYS A 47 -3.70 -2.32 -9.54
N LYS A 48 -4.17 -3.44 -8.98
CA LYS A 48 -5.10 -3.44 -7.83
C LYS A 48 -4.44 -2.92 -6.55
N ILE A 49 -3.18 -3.26 -6.29
CA ILE A 49 -2.41 -2.70 -5.16
C ILE A 49 -2.28 -1.18 -5.30
N LYS A 50 -1.93 -0.69 -6.49
CA LYS A 50 -1.86 0.77 -6.75
C LYS A 50 -3.22 1.45 -6.54
N HIS A 51 -4.30 0.80 -6.96
CA HIS A 51 -5.65 1.30 -6.73
C HIS A 51 -5.98 1.38 -5.22
N ARG A 52 -5.64 0.33 -4.45
CA ARG A 52 -5.79 0.32 -2.99
C ARG A 52 -5.00 1.45 -2.33
N GLN A 53 -3.75 1.68 -2.72
CA GLN A 53 -2.94 2.79 -2.20
C GLN A 53 -3.60 4.15 -2.46
N ARG A 54 -4.18 4.35 -3.65
CA ARG A 54 -4.95 5.57 -3.98
C ARG A 54 -6.19 5.73 -3.08
N LEU A 55 -6.93 4.65 -2.84
CA LEU A 55 -8.09 4.68 -1.94
C LEU A 55 -7.68 5.03 -0.50
N THR A 56 -6.56 4.48 -0.02
CA THR A 56 -6.00 4.81 1.30
C THR A 56 -5.68 6.30 1.40
N TYR A 57 -5.02 6.86 0.39
CA TYR A 57 -4.72 8.29 0.34
C TYR A 57 -6.00 9.15 0.35
N LEU A 58 -6.99 8.79 -0.47
CA LEU A 58 -8.28 9.51 -0.52
C LEU A 58 -9.03 9.44 0.81
N SER A 59 -9.03 8.28 1.47
CA SER A 59 -9.60 8.07 2.80
C SER A 59 -8.94 8.99 3.83
N GLN A 60 -7.61 9.05 3.86
CA GLN A 60 -6.87 9.93 4.77
C GLN A 60 -7.16 11.41 4.48
N ARG A 61 -7.20 11.81 3.21
CA ARG A 61 -7.55 13.18 2.82
C ARG A 61 -8.97 13.53 3.24
N ASN A 62 -9.94 12.65 3.02
CA ASN A 62 -11.33 12.87 3.42
C ASN A 62 -11.46 13.03 4.94
N LYS A 63 -10.81 12.16 5.73
CA LYS A 63 -10.75 12.31 7.20
C LYS A 63 -10.19 13.67 7.64
N LYS A 64 -9.13 14.16 6.98
CA LYS A 64 -8.58 15.50 7.25
C LYS A 64 -9.59 16.60 6.93
N LEU A 65 -10.25 16.53 5.77
CA LEU A 65 -11.30 17.48 5.36
C LEU A 65 -12.45 17.51 6.36
N LEU A 66 -12.89 16.34 6.83
CA LEU A 66 -13.97 16.24 7.82
C LEU A 66 -13.58 16.87 9.16
N LYS A 67 -12.31 16.74 9.57
CA LYS A 67 -11.79 17.34 10.81
C LYS A 67 -11.73 18.87 10.75
N ILE A 68 -11.36 19.45 9.60
CA ILE A 68 -11.23 20.91 9.43
C ILE A 68 -12.55 21.60 9.03
N ALA A 69 -13.56 20.83 8.59
CA ALA A 69 -14.82 21.40 8.11
C ALA A 69 -15.57 22.17 9.24
N PRO A 70 -15.95 23.45 9.01
CA PRO A 70 -16.73 24.24 9.96
C PRO A 70 -18.03 23.55 10.37
N LYS A 71 -18.51 23.79 11.60
CA LYS A 71 -19.70 23.10 12.15
C LYS A 71 -20.99 23.46 11.40
N GLU A 72 -21.03 24.66 10.86
CA GLU A 72 -22.14 25.28 10.14
C GLU A 72 -22.34 24.66 8.74
N LYS A 73 -21.29 24.05 8.17
CA LYS A 73 -21.31 23.42 6.84
C LYS A 73 -21.79 21.97 6.89
N ILE A 74 -23.03 21.77 7.32
CA ILE A 74 -23.66 20.46 7.53
C ILE A 74 -23.69 19.63 6.23
N SER A 75 -24.06 20.25 5.10
CA SER A 75 -24.12 19.58 3.80
C SER A 75 -22.76 19.02 3.37
N ILE A 76 -21.69 19.79 3.54
CA ILE A 76 -20.31 19.36 3.24
C ILE A 76 -19.92 18.18 4.13
N LYS A 77 -20.22 18.23 5.43
CA LYS A 77 -19.94 17.13 6.35
C LYS A 77 -20.69 15.85 5.98
N LYS A 78 -21.94 15.97 5.53
CA LYS A 78 -22.74 14.83 5.05
C LYS A 78 -22.05 14.17 3.84
N VAL A 79 -21.69 14.96 2.83
CA VAL A 79 -20.98 14.46 1.64
C VAL A 79 -19.63 13.83 1.99
N LEU A 80 -18.86 14.44 2.90
CA LEU A 80 -17.58 13.87 3.34
C LEU A 80 -17.76 12.51 4.04
N LYS A 81 -18.81 12.34 4.85
CA LYS A 81 -19.16 11.05 5.47
C LYS A 81 -19.56 10.00 4.42
N GLU A 82 -20.46 10.35 3.50
CA GLU A 82 -20.89 9.46 2.41
C GLU A 82 -19.71 9.02 1.52
N ASN A 83 -18.82 9.96 1.21
CA ASN A 83 -17.58 9.67 0.48
C ASN A 83 -16.68 8.73 1.28
N GLN A 84 -16.59 8.90 2.61
CA GLN A 84 -15.76 8.05 3.45
C GLN A 84 -16.29 6.60 3.44
N GLU A 85 -17.60 6.42 3.58
CA GLU A 85 -18.25 5.12 3.51
C GLU A 85 -18.05 4.46 2.14
N SER A 86 -18.22 5.23 1.07
CA SER A 86 -18.02 4.75 -0.30
C SER A 86 -16.57 4.30 -0.54
N ILE A 87 -15.58 5.08 -0.07
CA ILE A 87 -14.16 4.71 -0.16
C ILE A 87 -13.86 3.43 0.63
N LEU A 88 -14.43 3.27 1.84
CA LEU A 88 -14.24 2.06 2.65
C LEU A 88 -14.83 0.82 1.96
N LYS A 89 -16.02 0.95 1.37
CA LYS A 89 -16.66 -0.12 0.59
C LYS A 89 -15.79 -0.53 -0.60
N GLU A 90 -15.31 0.44 -1.39
CA GLU A 90 -14.46 0.14 -2.55
C GLU A 90 -13.11 -0.48 -2.14
N MET A 91 -12.55 -0.05 -1.00
CA MET A 91 -11.32 -0.61 -0.47
C MET A 91 -11.50 -2.07 -0.04
N ARG A 92 -12.64 -2.40 0.58
CA ARG A 92 -13.00 -3.80 0.91
C ARG A 92 -13.12 -4.65 -0.35
N LEU A 93 -13.84 -4.17 -1.37
CA LEU A 93 -13.98 -4.87 -2.66
C LEU A 93 -12.63 -5.04 -3.36
N THR A 94 -11.76 -4.04 -3.31
CA THR A 94 -10.43 -4.09 -3.89
C THR A 94 -9.56 -5.13 -3.18
N ASN A 95 -9.63 -5.24 -1.85
CA ASN A 95 -8.90 -6.27 -1.10
C ASN A 95 -9.35 -7.69 -1.48
N LEU A 96 -10.65 -7.94 -1.57
CA LEU A 96 -11.18 -9.23 -2.01
C LEU A 96 -10.68 -9.60 -3.41
N LYS A 97 -10.65 -8.63 -4.34
CA LYS A 97 -10.11 -8.84 -5.69
C LYS A 97 -8.61 -9.12 -5.70
N ILE A 98 -7.84 -8.51 -4.79
CA ILE A 98 -6.41 -8.80 -4.66
C ILE A 98 -6.22 -10.25 -4.18
N GLN A 99 -6.98 -10.67 -3.16
CA GLN A 99 -6.94 -12.02 -2.62
C GLN A 99 -7.28 -13.07 -3.69
N ASP A 100 -8.36 -12.86 -4.45
CA ASP A 100 -8.74 -13.73 -5.56
C ASP A 100 -7.62 -13.82 -6.63
N ILE A 101 -6.99 -12.70 -6.99
CA ILE A 101 -5.85 -12.71 -7.93
C ILE A 101 -4.65 -13.45 -7.34
N GLU A 102 -4.37 -13.29 -6.05
CA GLU A 102 -3.28 -13.99 -5.35
C GLU A 102 -3.52 -15.50 -5.30
N GLU A 103 -4.73 -15.95 -4.96
CA GLU A 103 -5.12 -17.36 -5.02
C GLU A 103 -4.99 -17.91 -6.44
N ASN A 104 -5.39 -17.16 -7.46
CA ASN A 104 -5.24 -17.55 -8.86
C ASN A 104 -3.77 -17.67 -9.28
N ILE A 105 -2.89 -16.81 -8.78
CA ILE A 105 -1.45 -16.88 -9.03
C ILE A 105 -0.85 -18.14 -8.38
N ILE A 106 -1.21 -18.42 -7.12
CA ILE A 106 -0.74 -19.60 -6.38
C ILE A 106 -1.24 -20.89 -7.05
N ARG A 107 -2.55 -21.00 -7.33
CA ARG A 107 -3.14 -22.20 -7.96
C ARG A 107 -2.56 -22.53 -9.33
N ARG A 108 -2.08 -21.52 -10.07
CA ARG A 108 -1.50 -21.68 -11.40
C ARG A 108 0.02 -21.86 -11.39
N GLY A 109 0.65 -21.83 -10.21
CA GLY A 109 2.10 -22.00 -10.07
C GLY A 109 2.90 -20.83 -10.67
N CYS A 110 2.32 -19.63 -10.74
CA CYS A 110 3.03 -18.47 -11.26
C CYS A 110 4.11 -18.00 -10.27
N PRO A 111 5.39 -17.88 -10.66
CA PRO A 111 6.46 -17.50 -9.76
C PRO A 111 6.34 -16.03 -9.30
N GLY A 112 6.84 -15.74 -8.09
CA GLY A 112 6.94 -14.36 -7.57
C GLY A 112 5.92 -13.95 -6.50
N ILE A 113 5.16 -14.89 -5.93
CA ILE A 113 4.39 -14.66 -4.69
C ILE A 113 4.67 -15.81 -3.72
N SER A 114 5.52 -15.58 -2.72
CA SER A 114 5.63 -16.46 -1.55
C SER A 114 4.64 -15.97 -0.49
N LEU A 115 3.94 -16.91 0.17
CA LEU A 115 3.20 -16.64 1.40
C LEU A 115 4.16 -16.26 2.53
#